data_AF-A0A2P4QIP1-F1
#
_entry.id   AF-A0A2P4QIP1-F1
#
_cell.length_a   1.000
_cell.length_b   1.000
_cell.length_c   1.000
_cell.angle_alpha   90.00
_cell.angle_beta   90.00
_cell.angle_gamma   90.00
#
_symmetry.space_group_name_H-M   'P 1'
#
loop_
_entity.id
_entity.type
_entity.pdbx_description
1 polymer ?
#
loop_
_entity_poly.entity_id
_entity_poly.type
_entity_poly.pdbx_seq_one_letter_code
_entity_poly.pdbx_strand_id
1 'polypeptide(L)'
;MVLQAYGERRRLKKGDAVPYNAQIRLGHIVSRRNLRSHPDYISPISNQQEVICHDENTSDLNDNWLVQRHSYTNHYDNSGYWLADDAITLRHIQTGATLHSHSIMLDNDDNQEVTCYGPGHEENDKWKAEHNDINDFIRSS
;
A
#
# COMPACT_ATOMS: atom_id res chain seq x y z
N MET A 1 3.53 -6.83 5.52
CA MET A 1 4.87 -6.48 6.04
C MET A 1 5.54 -5.48 5.13
N VAL A 2 6.35 -4.57 5.68
CA VAL A 2 7.14 -3.61 4.89
C VAL A 2 8.41 -4.29 4.39
N LEU A 3 8.69 -4.13 3.10
CA LEU A 3 9.84 -4.66 2.40
C LEU A 3 10.60 -3.52 1.70
N GLN A 4 11.87 -3.77 1.37
CA GLN A 4 12.67 -2.87 0.55
C GLN A 4 12.05 -2.70 -0.84
N ALA A 5 12.00 -1.46 -1.33
CA ALA A 5 11.63 -1.14 -2.70
C ALA A 5 12.48 -1.91 -3.73
N TYR A 6 11.85 -2.31 -4.82
CA TYR A 6 12.54 -2.89 -5.97
C TYR A 6 13.48 -1.85 -6.61
N GLY A 7 14.69 -2.27 -6.98
CA GLY A 7 15.71 -1.42 -7.60
C GLY A 7 16.52 -0.55 -6.63
N GLU A 8 16.15 -0.47 -5.36
CA GLU A 8 16.89 0.30 -4.35
C GLU A 8 18.10 -0.45 -3.82
N ARG A 9 19.20 0.27 -3.55
CA ARG A 9 20.44 -0.33 -3.01
C ARG A 9 20.42 -0.46 -1.49
N ARG A 10 19.63 0.36 -0.79
CA ARG A 10 19.55 0.38 0.67
C ARG A 10 18.57 -0.67 1.18
N ARG A 11 19.09 -1.66 1.90
CA ARG A 11 18.28 -2.73 2.50
C ARG A 11 17.60 -2.27 3.78
N LEU A 12 16.28 -2.03 3.72
CA LEU A 12 15.43 -1.97 4.90
C LEU A 12 15.36 -3.37 5.54
N LYS A 13 15.56 -3.45 6.85
CA LYS A 13 15.43 -4.67 7.64
C LYS A 13 14.12 -4.62 8.44
N LYS A 14 13.62 -5.79 8.83
CA LYS A 14 12.48 -5.90 9.75
C LYS A 14 12.82 -5.15 11.05
N GLY A 15 11.96 -4.22 11.44
CA GLY A 15 12.15 -3.39 12.64
C GLY A 15 12.85 -2.05 12.39
N ASP A 16 13.35 -1.79 11.17
CA ASP A 16 13.87 -0.47 10.82
C ASP A 16 12.72 0.55 10.79
N ALA A 17 12.97 1.74 11.33
CA ALA A 17 12.06 2.86 11.19
C ALA A 17 11.96 3.27 9.71
N VAL A 18 10.74 3.49 9.23
CA VAL A 18 10.47 3.89 7.85
C VAL A 18 10.34 5.41 7.81
N PRO A 19 11.27 6.16 7.21
CA PRO A 19 11.12 7.60 7.08
C PRO A 19 9.95 7.93 6.13
N TYR A 20 9.30 9.06 6.34
CA TYR A 20 8.35 9.55 5.33
C TYR A 20 9.07 9.84 4.00
N ASN A 21 8.34 9.71 2.89
CA ASN A 21 8.86 9.61 1.53
C ASN A 21 9.79 8.42 1.26
N ALA A 22 9.86 7.41 2.15
CA ALA A 22 10.49 6.16 1.80
C ALA A 22 9.72 5.45 0.69
N GLN A 23 10.47 4.88 -0.26
CA GLN A 23 9.95 3.90 -1.19
C GLN A 23 10.02 2.52 -0.55
N ILE A 24 8.90 1.79 -0.58
CA ILE A 24 8.77 0.47 0.03
C ILE A 24 8.02 -0.48 -0.91
N ARG A 25 8.05 -1.77 -0.60
CA ARG A 25 7.04 -2.73 -1.05
C ARG A 25 6.23 -3.21 0.15
N LEU A 26 4.99 -3.60 -0.08
CA LEU A 26 4.13 -4.22 0.94
C LEU A 26 3.93 -5.68 0.58
N GLY A 27 4.50 -6.58 1.38
CA GLY A 27 4.35 -8.03 1.21
C GLY A 27 3.25 -8.60 2.09
N HIS A 28 2.33 -9.37 1.53
CA HIS A 28 1.42 -10.22 2.28
C HIS A 28 2.19 -11.40 2.88
N ILE A 29 2.08 -11.58 4.20
CA ILE A 29 2.98 -12.48 4.94
C ILE A 29 2.70 -13.95 4.62
N VAL A 30 1.43 -14.32 4.53
CA VAL A 30 1.00 -15.72 4.31
C VAL A 30 1.26 -16.14 2.87
N SER A 31 0.75 -15.37 1.90
CA SER A 31 0.86 -15.74 0.48
C SER A 31 2.20 -15.40 -0.17
N ARG A 32 3.07 -14.64 0.51
CA ARG A 32 4.37 -14.19 -0.03
C ARG A 32 4.21 -13.43 -1.35
N ARG A 33 3.18 -12.59 -1.43
CA ARG A 33 2.88 -11.75 -2.60
C ARG A 33 3.01 -10.29 -2.25
N ASN A 34 3.43 -9.46 -3.20
CA ASN A 34 3.46 -8.01 -3.05
C ASN A 34 2.13 -7.38 -3.46
N LEU A 35 1.77 -6.31 -2.75
CA LEU A 35 0.76 -5.37 -3.22
C LEU A 35 1.29 -4.65 -4.46
N ARG A 36 0.58 -4.78 -5.57
CA ARG A 36 0.95 -4.24 -6.87
C ARG A 36 -0.22 -3.45 -7.46
N SER A 37 0.12 -2.43 -8.24
CA SER A 37 -0.79 -1.74 -9.14
C SER A 37 -0.10 -1.56 -10.49
N HIS A 38 -0.79 -1.14 -11.55
CA HIS A 38 -0.17 -0.89 -12.85
C HIS A 38 -0.97 0.09 -13.71
N PRO A 39 -0.31 0.84 -14.60
CA PRO A 39 -0.94 1.89 -15.39
C PRO A 39 -2.03 1.39 -16.35
N ASP A 40 -1.89 0.18 -16.89
CA ASP A 40 -2.63 -0.26 -18.06
C ASP A 40 -3.85 -1.15 -17.77
N TYR A 41 -4.16 -1.39 -16.50
CA TYR A 41 -5.30 -2.22 -16.13
C TYR A 41 -6.20 -1.52 -15.11
N ILE A 42 -7.46 -1.85 -15.24
CA ILE A 42 -8.54 -1.31 -14.43
C ILE A 42 -9.18 -2.43 -13.62
N SER A 43 -9.63 -2.04 -12.44
CA SER A 43 -10.46 -2.86 -11.56
C SER A 43 -11.78 -3.22 -12.25
N PRO A 44 -12.31 -4.43 -12.01
CA PRO A 44 -13.41 -4.99 -12.78
C PRO A 44 -14.75 -4.29 -12.56
N ILE A 45 -14.96 -3.63 -11.41
CA ILE A 45 -16.27 -3.07 -11.04
C ILE A 45 -16.27 -1.55 -11.19
N SER A 46 -15.33 -0.85 -10.54
CA SER A 46 -15.34 0.63 -10.54
C SER A 46 -14.66 1.27 -11.76
N ASN A 47 -13.92 0.50 -12.55
CA ASN A 47 -13.01 0.98 -13.60
C ASN A 47 -11.91 1.93 -13.09
N GLN A 48 -11.65 1.98 -11.78
CA GLN A 48 -10.46 2.63 -11.23
C GLN A 48 -9.23 1.74 -11.44
N GLN A 49 -8.02 2.23 -11.15
CA GLN A 49 -6.80 1.43 -11.39
C GLN A 49 -6.75 0.19 -10.49
N GLU A 50 -6.45 -0.96 -11.08
CA GLU A 50 -6.45 -2.25 -10.38
C GLU A 50 -5.33 -2.34 -9.35
N VAL A 51 -5.63 -2.97 -8.20
CA VAL A 51 -4.66 -3.36 -7.19
C VAL A 51 -4.76 -4.86 -6.97
N ILE A 52 -3.63 -5.56 -7.00
CA ILE A 52 -3.56 -7.03 -6.90
C ILE A 52 -2.47 -7.49 -5.94
N CYS A 53 -2.54 -8.77 -5.56
CA CYS A 53 -1.42 -9.48 -4.94
C CYS A 53 -0.60 -10.23 -6.01
N HIS A 54 0.62 -9.77 -6.27
CA HIS A 54 1.52 -10.33 -7.28
C HIS A 54 2.67 -11.15 -6.66
N ASP A 55 3.19 -12.15 -7.36
CA ASP A 55 4.28 -13.01 -6.87
C ASP A 55 5.53 -12.19 -6.51
N GLU A 56 6.12 -12.44 -5.33
CA GLU A 56 7.31 -11.72 -4.89
C GLU A 56 8.56 -12.01 -5.73
N ASN A 57 8.62 -13.16 -6.43
CA ASN A 57 9.78 -13.56 -7.24
C ASN A 57 9.89 -12.79 -8.56
N THR A 58 8.80 -12.17 -9.00
CA THR A 58 8.70 -11.38 -10.23
C THR A 58 8.50 -9.90 -9.93
N SER A 59 9.10 -9.45 -8.81
CA SER A 59 8.97 -8.06 -8.39
C SER A 59 9.57 -7.08 -9.39
N ASP A 60 8.95 -5.93 -9.55
CA ASP A 60 9.40 -4.85 -10.41
C ASP A 60 9.01 -3.46 -9.84
N LEU A 61 9.13 -2.40 -10.63
CA LEU A 61 8.82 -1.04 -10.20
C LEU A 61 7.34 -0.81 -9.84
N ASN A 62 6.43 -1.68 -10.31
CA ASN A 62 4.99 -1.62 -10.04
C ASN A 62 4.61 -2.13 -8.63
N ASP A 63 5.56 -2.69 -7.90
CA ASP A 63 5.36 -3.03 -6.49
C ASP A 63 5.74 -1.89 -5.55
N ASN A 64 6.33 -0.81 -6.07
CA ASN A 64 6.88 0.25 -5.25
C ASN A 64 5.82 1.29 -4.86
N TRP A 65 5.75 1.54 -3.56
CA TRP A 65 4.85 2.51 -2.93
C TRP A 65 5.67 3.56 -2.18
N LEU A 66 5.24 4.81 -2.25
CA LEU A 66 5.76 5.91 -1.46
C LEU A 66 4.89 6.08 -0.21
N VAL A 67 5.51 6.05 0.96
CA VAL A 67 4.82 6.32 2.24
C VAL A 67 4.80 7.82 2.50
N GLN A 68 3.61 8.41 2.59
CA GLN A 68 3.43 9.83 2.88
C GLN A 68 2.55 9.99 4.12
N ARG A 69 2.74 11.06 4.91
CA ARG A 69 1.70 11.48 5.86
C ARG A 69 0.46 11.82 5.07
N HIS A 70 -0.69 11.40 5.57
CA HIS A 70 -1.93 11.81 4.93
C HIS A 70 -2.09 13.33 5.02
N SER A 71 -2.55 13.94 3.92
CA SER A 71 -2.83 15.37 3.82
C SER A 71 -3.99 15.59 2.87
N TYR A 72 -4.90 16.51 3.22
CA TYR A 72 -6.00 16.94 2.36
C TYR A 72 -5.55 17.91 1.25
N THR A 73 -4.25 18.19 1.17
CA THR A 73 -3.66 19.10 0.18
C THR A 73 -2.35 18.53 -0.35
N ASN A 74 -1.81 19.14 -1.40
CA ASN A 74 -0.48 18.79 -1.92
C ASN A 74 0.69 19.22 -1.02
N HIS A 75 0.42 19.77 0.17
CA HIS A 75 1.43 20.06 1.17
C HIS A 75 1.57 18.89 2.13
N TYR A 76 2.72 18.21 2.05
CA TYR A 76 3.04 17.04 2.87
C TYR A 76 4.19 17.37 3.81
N ASP A 77 3.97 17.24 5.12
CA ASP A 77 5.09 17.15 6.07
C ASP A 77 5.68 15.75 6.00
N ASN A 78 6.76 15.61 5.23
CA ASN A 78 7.47 14.35 5.05
C ASN A 78 8.68 14.22 5.98
N SER A 79 8.70 14.96 7.08
CA SER A 79 9.75 14.84 8.10
C SER A 79 9.43 13.73 9.11
N GLY A 80 10.50 13.13 9.65
CA GLY A 80 10.40 12.06 10.65
C GLY A 80 10.13 10.68 10.05
N TYR A 81 9.50 9.83 10.86
CA TYR A 81 9.29 8.41 10.58
C TYR A 81 7.83 8.04 10.77
N TRP A 82 7.37 7.08 9.98
CA TRP A 82 6.05 6.46 10.10
C TRP A 82 5.93 5.67 11.40
N LEU A 83 4.99 6.08 12.26
CA LEU A 83 4.61 5.41 13.50
C LEU A 83 3.26 4.69 13.32
N ALA A 84 2.98 3.71 14.18
CA ALA A 84 1.78 2.86 14.04
C ALA A 84 0.47 3.67 14.03
N ASP A 85 0.36 4.69 14.88
CA ASP A 85 -0.85 5.50 15.00
C ASP A 85 -0.97 6.62 13.94
N ASP A 86 0.02 6.79 13.08
CA ASP A 86 -0.03 7.82 12.04
C ASP A 86 -1.01 7.44 10.93
N ALA A 87 -1.81 8.41 10.50
CA ALA A 87 -2.56 8.33 9.25
C ALA A 87 -1.62 8.61 8.08
N ILE A 88 -1.54 7.65 7.15
CA ILE A 88 -0.68 7.71 5.98
C ILE A 88 -1.49 7.60 4.70
N THR A 89 -0.87 8.02 3.60
CA THR A 89 -1.29 7.72 2.24
C THR A 89 -0.20 6.87 1.58
N LEU A 90 -0.60 5.82 0.87
CA LEU A 90 0.31 4.98 0.09
C LEU A 90 0.17 5.33 -1.39
N ARG A 91 1.19 5.98 -1.96
CA ARG A 91 1.17 6.38 -3.37
C ARG A 91 1.89 5.37 -4.23
N HIS A 92 1.23 4.84 -5.25
CA HIS A 92 1.88 3.99 -6.23
C HIS A 92 2.84 4.84 -7.07
N ILE A 93 4.13 4.49 -7.06
CA ILE A 93 5.17 5.37 -7.63
C ILE A 93 5.02 5.50 -9.15
N GLN A 94 4.69 4.41 -9.83
CA GLN A 94 4.67 4.38 -11.29
C GLN A 94 3.52 5.19 -11.89
N THR A 95 2.40 5.30 -11.17
CA THR A 95 1.16 5.92 -11.69
C THR A 95 0.81 7.22 -10.98
N GLY A 96 1.38 7.46 -9.79
CA GLY A 96 1.06 8.62 -8.96
C GLY A 96 -0.30 8.54 -8.25
N ALA A 97 -1.12 7.54 -8.55
CA ALA A 97 -2.40 7.30 -7.86
C ALA A 97 -2.16 6.71 -6.45
N THR A 98 -3.16 6.81 -5.58
CA THR A 98 -3.05 6.39 -4.18
C THR A 98 -3.93 5.19 -3.88
N LEU A 99 -3.46 4.31 -2.99
CA LEU A 99 -4.25 3.18 -2.52
C LEU A 99 -5.55 3.71 -1.89
N HIS A 100 -6.68 3.22 -2.39
CA HIS A 100 -7.99 3.78 -2.14
C HIS A 100 -8.98 2.67 -1.77
N SER A 101 -9.78 2.95 -0.74
CA SER A 101 -10.90 2.10 -0.31
C SER A 101 -12.24 2.74 -0.71
N HIS A 102 -13.31 1.96 -0.76
CA HIS A 102 -14.64 2.46 -1.11
C HIS A 102 -15.69 1.39 -0.82
N SER A 103 -16.97 1.78 -0.86
CA SER A 103 -18.09 0.86 -0.58
C SER A 103 -18.51 -0.03 -1.75
N ILE A 104 -17.71 -0.08 -2.83
CA ILE A 104 -17.97 -0.95 -3.98
C ILE A 104 -17.53 -2.37 -3.60
N MET A 105 -18.43 -3.33 -3.74
CA MET A 105 -18.18 -4.73 -3.42
C MET A 105 -17.62 -5.46 -4.64
N LEU A 106 -16.73 -6.42 -4.43
CA LEU A 106 -16.42 -7.43 -5.42
C LEU A 106 -17.60 -8.39 -5.51
N ASP A 107 -17.97 -8.78 -6.72
CA ASP A 107 -19.22 -9.53 -7.01
C ASP A 107 -19.37 -10.85 -6.22
N ASN A 108 -18.28 -11.42 -5.70
CA ASN A 108 -18.23 -12.84 -5.37
C ASN A 108 -17.92 -13.18 -3.90
N ASP A 109 -17.40 -12.25 -3.08
CA ASP A 109 -16.69 -12.63 -1.84
C ASP A 109 -17.00 -11.76 -0.60
N ASP A 110 -18.11 -11.00 -0.58
CA ASP A 110 -18.47 -10.07 0.51
C ASP A 110 -17.37 -9.04 0.87
N ASN A 111 -16.34 -8.92 0.03
CA ASN A 111 -15.21 -8.04 0.21
C ASN A 111 -15.39 -6.77 -0.62
N GLN A 112 -14.96 -5.64 -0.07
CA GLN A 112 -14.86 -4.39 -0.81
C GLN A 112 -13.70 -4.44 -1.79
N GLU A 113 -13.89 -3.80 -2.94
CA GLU A 113 -12.82 -3.53 -3.89
C GLU A 113 -11.80 -2.56 -3.25
N VAL A 114 -10.53 -2.73 -3.60
CA VAL A 114 -9.43 -1.82 -3.22
C VAL A 114 -8.71 -1.48 -4.50
N THR A 115 -8.45 -0.20 -4.72
CA THR A 115 -7.98 0.32 -6.02
C THR A 115 -6.85 1.33 -5.83
N CYS A 116 -6.32 1.83 -6.93
CA CYS A 116 -5.58 3.08 -6.94
C CYS A 116 -6.45 4.19 -7.55
N TYR A 117 -6.59 5.31 -6.85
CA TYR A 117 -7.43 6.41 -7.31
C TYR A 117 -6.96 7.75 -6.77
N GLY A 118 -7.12 8.80 -7.59
CA GLY A 118 -6.96 10.18 -7.15
C GLY A 118 -5.58 10.58 -6.63
N PRO A 119 -5.48 11.80 -6.07
CA PRO A 119 -4.23 12.36 -5.56
C PRO A 119 -3.95 12.02 -4.09
N GLY A 120 -4.85 11.35 -3.35
CA GLY A 120 -4.58 10.96 -1.96
C GLY A 120 -5.10 11.91 -0.87
N HIS A 121 -6.10 12.72 -1.19
CA HIS A 121 -6.62 13.79 -0.32
C HIS A 121 -7.97 13.46 0.31
N GLU A 122 -8.46 12.24 0.12
CA GLU A 122 -9.79 11.84 0.58
C GLU A 122 -9.68 10.93 1.80
N GLU A 123 -10.77 10.80 2.57
CA GLU A 123 -10.83 9.90 3.72
C GLU A 123 -10.52 8.46 3.33
N ASN A 124 -10.94 8.06 2.13
CA ASN A 124 -10.75 6.74 1.56
C ASN A 124 -9.29 6.40 1.20
N ASP A 125 -8.42 7.42 1.14
CA ASP A 125 -6.98 7.28 0.90
C ASP A 125 -6.17 7.17 2.20
N LYS A 126 -6.84 7.27 3.36
CA LYS A 126 -6.21 7.19 4.68
C LYS A 126 -6.05 5.75 5.11
N TRP A 127 -4.81 5.40 5.44
CA TRP A 127 -4.46 4.12 6.02
C TRP A 127 -3.79 4.33 7.36
N LYS A 128 -4.04 3.42 8.30
CA LYS A 128 -3.34 3.38 9.58
C LYS A 128 -2.76 1.99 9.76
N ALA A 129 -1.55 1.89 10.30
CA ALA A 129 -1.00 0.60 10.65
C ALA A 129 -1.71 0.07 11.90
N GLU A 130 -2.14 -1.18 11.86
CA GLU A 130 -2.56 -1.88 13.06
C GLU A 130 -1.45 -2.84 13.49
N HIS A 131 -1.06 -2.76 14.76
CA HIS A 131 -0.12 -3.70 15.34
C HIS A 131 -0.87 -4.94 15.80
N ASN A 132 -0.92 -5.96 14.94
CA ASN A 132 -1.42 -7.27 15.31
C ASN A 132 -0.25 -8.23 15.46
N ASP A 133 -0.18 -8.91 16.60
CA ASP A 133 0.82 -9.94 16.84
C ASP A 133 0.63 -11.04 15.80
N ILE A 134 1.68 -11.39 15.06
CA ILE A 134 1.57 -12.35 13.93
C ILE A 134 1.04 -13.72 14.39
N ASN A 135 1.25 -14.04 15.67
CA ASN A 135 0.75 -15.26 16.29
C ASN A 135 -0.78 -15.26 16.45
N ASP A 136 -1.41 -14.10 16.56
CA ASP A 136 -2.85 -13.98 16.71
C ASP A 136 -3.57 -14.15 15.36
N PHE A 137 -2.91 -13.78 14.25
CA PHE A 137 -3.44 -13.97 12.90
C PHE A 137 -3.36 -15.43 12.43
N ILE A 138 -2.24 -16.12 12.71
CA ILE A 138 -2.06 -17.54 12.34
C ILE A 138 -2.98 -18.46 13.15
N ARG A 139 -3.37 -18.07 14.37
CA ARG A 139 -4.27 -18.88 15.21
C ARG A 139 -5.75 -18.72 14.86
N SER A 140 -6.10 -17.70 14.09
CA SER A 140 -7.49 -17.39 13.70
C SER A 140 -7.80 -17.74 12.24
N SER A 141 -6.83 -18.29 11.50
CA SER A 141 -6.96 -18.78 10.11
C SER A 141 -6.77 -20.29 10.04
#